data_AF-A0AB34AB68-F1
#
_entry.id   AF-A0AB34AB68-F1
#
_cell.length_a   1.000
_cell.length_b   1.000
_cell.length_c   1.000
_cell.angle_alpha   90.00
_cell.angle_beta   90.00
_cell.angle_gamma   90.00
#
_symmetry.space_group_name_H-M   'P 1'
#
loop_
_entity.id
_entity.type
_entity.pdbx_description
1 polymer ?
#
loop_
_entity_poly.entity_id
_entity_poly.type
_entity_poly.pdbx_seq_one_letter_code
_entity_poly.pdbx_strand_id
1 'polypeptide(L)' 'MLKALKKATLVFVYEIIVLGVIYDALIVFQILTKNINGLGVLIGLMVLYLGQWAFFYYKK' A
#
# COMPACT_ATOMS: atom_id res chain seq x y z
N MET A 1 -0.59 -8.96 19.92
CA MET A 1 -0.17 -8.99 18.50
C MET A 1 -1.31 -9.20 17.51
N LEU A 2 -2.11 -10.27 17.61
CA LEU A 2 -3.11 -10.64 16.58
C LEU A 2 -4.11 -9.55 16.18
N LYS A 3 -4.64 -8.77 17.15
CA LYS A 3 -5.57 -7.66 16.86
C LYS A 3 -4.90 -6.50 16.10
N ALA A 4 -3.62 -6.22 16.38
CA ALA A 4 -2.88 -5.14 15.72
C ALA A 4 -2.52 -5.53 14.29
N LEU A 5 -2.08 -6.78 14.09
CA LEU A 5 -1.80 -7.34 12.77
C LEU A 5 -3.07 -7.36 11.90
N LYS A 6 -4.20 -7.88 12.43
CA LYS A 6 -5.47 -7.91 11.70
C LYS A 6 -5.92 -6.51 11.26
N LYS A 7 -5.74 -5.50 12.12
CA LYS A 7 -6.08 -4.10 11.79
C LYS A 7 -5.14 -3.52 10.74
N ALA A 8 -3.83 -3.75 10.88
CA ALA A 8 -2.82 -3.32 9.91
C ALA A 8 -3.09 -3.93 8.53
N THR A 9 -3.34 -5.23 8.45
CA THR A 9 -3.64 -5.92 7.18
C THR A 9 -4.92 -5.39 6.52
N LEU A 10 -5.99 -5.14 7.29
CA LEU A 10 -7.23 -4.59 6.72
C LEU A 10 -7.02 -3.18 6.14
N VAL A 11 -6.28 -2.32 6.85
CA VAL A 11 -5.95 -0.96 6.38
C VAL A 11 -5.06 -1.02 5.15
N PHE A 12 -4.04 -1.89 5.18
CA PHE A 12 -3.13 -2.06 4.05
C PHE A 12 -3.83 -2.56 2.78
N VAL A 13 -4.72 -3.54 2.90
CA VAL A 13 -5.51 -4.05 1.77
C VAL A 13 -6.40 -2.95 1.21
N TYR A 14 -7.05 -2.17 2.07
CA TYR A 14 -7.86 -1.03 1.65
C TYR A 14 -7.02 0.01 0.88
N GLU A 15 -5.84 0.38 1.40
CA GLU A 15 -4.94 1.31 0.73
C GLU A 15 -4.41 0.78 -0.60
N ILE A 16 -4.06 -0.51 -0.69
CA ILE A 16 -3.63 -1.12 -1.96
C ILE A 16 -4.73 -1.00 -3.01
N ILE A 17 -5.98 -1.28 -2.65
CA ILE A 17 -7.11 -1.19 -3.58
C ILE A 17 -7.27 0.27 -4.04
N VAL A 18 -7.23 1.23 -3.12
CA VAL A 18 -7.33 2.66 -3.44
C VAL A 18 -6.17 3.12 -4.33
N LEU A 19 -4.93 2.76 -3.99
CA LEU A 19 -3.75 3.08 -4.79
C LEU A 19 -3.79 2.43 -6.18
N GLY A 20 -4.31 1.21 -6.28
CA GLY A 20 -4.51 0.51 -7.54
C GLY A 20 -5.52 1.24 -8.43
N VAL A 21 -6.66 1.66 -7.88
CA VAL A 21 -7.68 2.43 -8.61
C VAL A 21 -7.13 3.79 -9.04
N ILE A 22 -6.41 4.49 -8.17
CA ILE A 22 -5.77 5.77 -8.51
C ILE A 22 -4.73 5.58 -9.61
N TYR A 23 -3.88 4.56 -9.51
CA TYR A 23 -2.86 4.28 -10.52
C TYR A 23 -3.48 3.98 -11.88
N ASP A 24 -4.52 3.15 -11.92
CA ASP A 24 -5.23 2.84 -13.15
C ASP A 24 -5.90 4.08 -13.75
N ALA A 25 -6.55 4.90 -12.92
CA ALA A 25 -7.11 6.17 -13.35
C ALA A 25 -6.03 7.11 -13.95
N LEU A 26 -4.87 7.23 -13.31
CA LEU A 26 -3.76 8.06 -13.78
C LEU A 26 -3.20 7.57 -15.13
N ILE A 27 -3.20 6.26 -15.38
CA ILE A 27 -2.86 5.70 -16.69
C ILE A 27 -3.93 6.04 -17.72
N VAL A 28 -5.22 5.85 -17.39
CA VAL A 28 -6.34 6.10 -18.30
C VAL A 28 -6.39 7.59 -18.71
N PHE A 29 -6.14 8.50 -17.78
CA PHE A 29 -6.05 9.93 -18.04
C PHE A 29 -4.72 10.36 -18.71
N GLN A 30 -3.85 9.41 -19.06
CA GLN A 30 -2.54 9.65 -19.69
C GLN A 30 -1.61 10.58 -18.89
N ILE A 31 -1.85 10.73 -17.58
CA ILE A 31 -1.02 11.52 -16.67
C ILE A 31 0.28 10.77 -16.34
N LEU A 32 0.23 9.44 -16.35
CA LEU A 32 1.37 8.56 -16.08
C LEU A 32 1.54 7.53 -17.19
N THR A 33 2.77 7.41 -17.70
CA THR A 33 3.16 6.31 -18.58
C THR A 33 3.30 5.02 -17.79
N LYS A 34 2.81 3.89 -18.34
CA LYS A 34 2.85 2.53 -17.75
C LYS A 34 4.24 1.97 -17.41
N ASN A 35 5.31 2.76 -17.55
CA ASN A 35 6.69 2.35 -17.34
C ASN A 35 7.08 2.36 -15.86
N ILE A 36 6.29 1.70 -15.02
CA ILE A 36 6.58 1.56 -13.60
C ILE A 36 7.36 0.27 -13.37
N ASN A 37 8.51 0.39 -12.71
CA ASN A 37 9.30 -0.75 -12.28
C ASN A 37 8.55 -1.51 -11.16
N GLY A 38 8.00 -2.68 -11.49
CA GLY A 38 7.23 -3.50 -10.54
C GLY A 38 8.01 -3.87 -9.27
N LEU A 39 9.34 -3.96 -9.37
CA LEU A 39 10.23 -4.19 -8.23
C LEU A 39 10.25 -3.01 -7.25
N GLY A 40 10.24 -1.77 -7.79
CA GLY A 40 10.16 -0.56 -6.97
C GLY A 40 8.82 -0.42 -6.24
N VAL A 41 7.72 -0.79 -6.90
CA VAL A 41 6.38 -0.80 -6.30
C VAL A 41 6.32 -1.83 -5.17
N LEU A 42 6.82 -3.05 -5.39
CA LEU A 42 6.87 -4.09 -4.37
C LEU A 42 7.66 -3.66 -3.13
N ILE A 43 8.82 -3.04 -3.32
CA ILE A 43 9.64 -2.51 -2.22
C ILE A 43 8.88 -1.40 -1.47
N GLY A 44 8.25 -0.47 -2.19
CA GLY A 44 7.45 0.60 -1.59
C GLY A 44 6.27 0.07 -0.75
N LEU A 45 5.53 -0.91 -1.30
CA LEU A 45 4.42 -1.56 -0.59
C LEU A 45 4.89 -2.32 0.65
N MET A 46 6.05 -2.98 0.58
CA MET A 46 6.62 -3.70 1.73
C MET A 46 7.01 -2.74 2.87
N VAL A 47 7.62 -1.61 2.54
CA VAL A 47 7.96 -0.56 3.53
C VAL A 47 6.70 0.04 4.15
N LEU A 48 5.67 0.33 3.34
CA LEU A 48 4.37 0.80 3.83
C LEU A 48 3.74 -0.17 4.82
N TYR A 49 3.72 -1.47 4.50
CA TYR A 49 3.17 -2.49 5.38
C TYR A 49 3.92 -2.58 6.72
N LEU A 50 5.26 -2.59 6.69
CA LEU A 50 6.08 -2.64 7.89
C LEU A 50 5.92 -1.38 8.75
N GLY A 51 5.82 -0.21 8.12
CA GLY A 51 5.55 1.07 8.81
C GLY A 51 4.20 1.06 9.53
N GLN A 52 3.14 0.59 8.86
CA GLN A 52 1.82 0.45 9.47
C GLN A 52 1.81 -0.58 10.59
N TRP A 53 2.46 -1.72 10.38
CA TRP A 53 2.58 -2.75 11.41
C TRP A 53 3.29 -2.21 12.66
N ALA A 54 4.41 -1.52 12.49
CA ALA A 54 5.12 -0.85 13.58
C ALA A 54 4.24 0.19 14.27
N PHE A 55 3.55 1.06 13.52
CA PHE A 55 2.65 2.07 14.08
C PHE A 55 1.53 1.45 14.95
N PHE A 56 0.84 0.41 14.46
CA PHE A 56 -0.19 -0.29 15.23
C PHE A 56 0.37 -1.16 16.37
N TYR A 57 1.65 -1.53 16.31
CA TYR A 57 2.34 -2.24 17.37
C TYR A 57 2.75 -1.31 18.51
N TYR A 58 3.32 -0.14 18.22
CA TYR A 58 3.77 0.86 19.21
C TYR A 58 2.64 1.69 19.80
N LYS A 59 1.54 1.92 19.06
CA LYS A 59 0.37 2.67 19.56
C LYS A 59 -0.54 1.84 20.48
N LYS A 60 -0.12 0.62 20.83
CA LYS A 60 -0.86 -0.32 21.65
C LYS A 60 -0.18 -0.51 22.99
#